data_AF-U7NUZ5-F1
#
_entry.id   AF-U7NUZ5-F1
#
_cell.length_a   1.000
_cell.length_b   1.000
_cell.length_c   1.000
_cell.angle_alpha   90.00
_cell.angle_beta   90.00
_cell.angle_gamma   90.00
#
_symmetry.space_group_name_H-M   'P 1'
#
loop_
_entity.id
_entity.type
_entity.pdbx_description
1 polymer ?
#
loop_
_entity_poly.entity_id
_entity_poly.type
_entity_poly.pdbx_seq_one_letter_code
_entity_poly.pdbx_strand_id
1 'polypeptide(L)'
;MIVPLFLDTNDCRYFSKDARRTIGEVCADAEPEIRSLLGDLPENIELACQTGPYVIPETGEMGAAIAPNRIGWTVDDRLPGGVATIVRTQLRFTLFHELHHLVRGWVMYGRAPPTPLWMG
;
A
#
# COMPACT_ATOMS: atom_id res chain seq x y z
N MET A 1 0.45 -3.47 -12.77
CA MET A 1 1.65 -3.05 -12.04
C MET A 1 1.28 -2.37 -10.74
N ILE A 2 1.85 -2.83 -9.63
CA ILE A 2 1.89 -2.09 -8.37
C ILE A 2 3.13 -1.20 -8.41
N VAL A 3 2.92 0.11 -8.42
CA VAL A 3 3.98 1.09 -8.64
C VAL A 3 4.19 1.92 -7.37
N PRO A 4 5.36 1.82 -6.71
CA PRO A 4 5.68 2.67 -5.57
C PRO A 4 5.82 4.15 -5.99
N LEU A 5 5.01 5.02 -5.39
CA LEU A 5 5.17 6.46 -5.42
C LEU A 5 5.72 6.92 -4.07
N PHE A 6 6.91 7.50 -4.05
CA PHE A 6 7.55 7.97 -2.82
C PHE A 6 7.20 9.44 -2.57
N LEU A 7 6.44 9.68 -1.50
CA LEU A 7 6.00 11.01 -1.06
C LEU A 7 7.05 11.66 -0.15
N ASP A 8 8.28 11.75 -0.64
CA ASP A 8 9.38 12.39 0.10
C ASP A 8 9.07 13.86 0.37
N THR A 9 9.49 14.34 1.55
CA THR A 9 9.41 15.75 1.92
C THR A 9 10.78 16.29 2.33
N ASN A 10 10.93 17.61 2.25
CA ASN A 10 12.19 18.30 2.54
C ASN A 10 12.55 18.36 4.04
N ASP A 11 11.72 17.82 4.93
CA ASP A 11 11.88 17.78 6.39
C ASP A 11 12.49 16.46 6.89
N CYS A 12 13.39 15.86 6.10
CA CYS A 12 14.06 14.59 6.39
C CYS A 12 13.17 13.33 6.38
N ARG A 13 11.93 13.41 5.88
CA ARG A 13 11.10 12.23 5.60
C ARG A 13 11.32 11.80 4.15
N TYR A 14 12.38 11.04 3.91
CA TYR A 14 12.71 10.53 2.59
C TYR A 14 13.15 9.08 2.65
N PHE A 15 12.85 8.33 1.60
CA PHE A 15 13.32 6.95 1.49
C PHE A 15 14.74 6.89 0.92
N SER A 16 15.61 6.13 1.58
CA SER A 16 16.93 5.79 1.04
C SER A 16 16.81 4.99 -0.26
N LYS A 17 17.87 4.99 -1.08
CA LYS A 17 17.91 4.21 -2.33
C LYS A 17 17.68 2.71 -2.09
N ASP A 18 18.24 2.17 -1.01
CA ASP A 18 18.08 0.76 -0.66
C ASP A 18 16.65 0.44 -0.19
N ALA A 19 16.02 1.36 0.54
CA ALA A 19 14.62 1.21 0.92
C ALA A 19 13.72 1.24 -0.31
N ARG A 20 13.93 2.18 -1.24
CA ARG A 20 13.20 2.27 -2.52
C ARG A 20 13.33 0.98 -3.34
N ARG A 21 14.55 0.46 -3.46
CA ARG A 21 14.80 -0.81 -4.15
C ARG A 21 14.05 -1.97 -3.48
N THR A 22 14.16 -2.08 -2.16
CA THR A 22 13.51 -3.18 -1.39
C THR A 22 11.98 -3.11 -1.50
N ILE A 23 11.39 -1.91 -1.46
CA ILE A 23 9.95 -1.72 -1.65
C ILE A 23 9.54 -2.16 -3.07
N GLY A 24 10.30 -1.75 -4.08
CA GLY A 24 10.06 -2.17 -5.47
C GLY A 24 10.13 -3.67 -5.66
N GLU A 25 11.14 -4.33 -5.08
CA GLU A 25 11.31 -5.80 -5.11
C GLU A 25 10.09 -6.49 -4.48
N VAL A 26 9.68 -6.11 -3.28
CA VAL A 26 8.51 -6.73 -2.62
C VAL A 26 7.21 -6.51 -3.39
N CYS A 27 7.00 -5.33 -3.99
CA CYS A 27 5.84 -5.09 -4.85
C CYS A 27 5.86 -5.98 -6.09
N ALA A 28 6.99 -6.07 -6.78
CA ALA A 28 7.13 -6.88 -7.99
C ALA A 28 6.98 -8.37 -7.69
N ASP A 29 7.52 -8.84 -6.56
CA ASP A 29 7.44 -10.24 -6.14
C ASP A 29 6.02 -10.64 -5.70
N ALA A 30 5.30 -9.75 -5.01
CA ALA A 30 3.95 -10.03 -4.51
C ALA A 30 2.86 -9.90 -5.59
N GLU A 31 3.04 -9.02 -6.59
CA GLU A 31 2.01 -8.68 -7.57
C GLU A 31 1.42 -9.89 -8.33
N PRO A 32 2.21 -10.83 -8.89
CA PRO A 32 1.66 -11.95 -9.67
C PRO A 32 0.70 -12.81 -8.84
N GLU A 33 1.06 -13.06 -7.58
CA GLU A 33 0.26 -13.87 -6.68
C GLU A 33 -1.00 -13.14 -6.24
N ILE A 34 -0.89 -11.86 -5.87
CA ILE A 34 -2.04 -11.05 -5.48
C ILE A 34 -3.06 -10.98 -6.62
N ARG A 35 -2.60 -10.74 -7.85
CA ARG A 35 -3.48 -10.70 -9.03
C ARG A 35 -4.12 -12.05 -9.31
N SER A 36 -3.38 -13.15 -9.14
CA SER A 36 -3.93 -14.50 -9.29
C SER A 36 -5.03 -14.80 -8.27
N LEU A 37 -4.99 -14.20 -7.07
CA LEU A 37 -5.93 -14.46 -5.99
C LEU A 37 -7.11 -13.49 -5.92
N LEU A 38 -6.88 -12.21 -6.24
CA LEU A 38 -7.88 -11.13 -6.10
C LEU A 38 -8.55 -10.74 -7.43
N GLY A 39 -7.98 -11.12 -8.58
CA GLY A 39 -8.60 -10.99 -9.89
C GLY A 39 -8.78 -9.54 -10.35
N ASP A 40 -9.95 -8.96 -10.10
CA ASP A 40 -10.50 -7.71 -10.67
C ASP A 40 -9.82 -6.43 -10.12
N LEU A 41 -8.50 -6.45 -10.10
CA LEU A 41 -7.64 -5.36 -9.69
C LEU A 41 -7.36 -4.43 -10.88
N PRO A 42 -7.30 -3.10 -10.66
CA PRO A 42 -6.87 -2.16 -11.69
C PRO A 42 -5.54 -2.56 -12.31
N GLU A 43 -5.38 -2.24 -13.60
CA GLU A 43 -4.13 -2.51 -14.33
C GLU A 43 -2.94 -1.83 -13.66
N ASN A 44 -3.10 -0.57 -13.26
CA ASN A 44 -2.06 0.21 -12.58
C ASN A 44 -2.56 0.62 -11.20
N ILE A 45 -1.77 0.32 -10.17
CA ILE A 45 -2.09 0.64 -8.78
C ILE A 45 -0.90 1.40 -8.19
N GLU A 46 -1.17 2.57 -7.63
CA GLU A 46 -0.16 3.38 -6.95
C GLU A 46 -0.06 2.97 -5.48
N LEU A 47 1.14 2.62 -5.04
CA LEU A 47 1.49 2.48 -3.62
C LEU A 47 2.15 3.79 -3.16
N ALA A 48 1.35 4.68 -2.59
CA ALA A 48 1.82 5.96 -2.07
C ALA A 48 2.55 5.76 -0.73
N CYS A 49 3.88 5.71 -0.79
CA CYS A 49 4.78 5.46 0.33
C CYS A 49 5.18 6.77 1.02
N GLN A 50 5.06 6.84 2.35
CA GLN A 50 5.57 7.94 3.17
C GLN A 50 6.21 7.42 4.46
N THR A 51 7.14 8.17 5.03
CA THR A 51 7.62 7.90 6.40
C THR A 51 6.85 8.74 7.42
N GLY A 52 6.61 8.17 8.60
CA GLY A 52 5.92 8.90 9.66
C GLY A 52 5.69 8.08 10.93
N PRO A 53 5.42 8.75 12.06
CA PRO A 53 5.25 8.11 13.36
C PRO A 53 3.86 7.48 13.56
N TYR A 54 2.91 7.76 12.67
CA TYR A 54 1.52 7.30 12.81
C TYR A 54 1.34 5.94 12.15
N VAL A 55 1.75 4.91 12.89
CA VAL A 55 1.76 3.51 12.46
C VAL A 55 1.26 2.60 13.59
N ILE A 56 0.99 1.34 13.27
CA ILE A 56 0.74 0.31 14.29
C ILE A 56 2.07 0.01 14.99
N PRO A 57 2.20 0.20 16.33
CA PRO A 57 3.49 0.07 17.02
C PRO A 57 4.17 -1.29 16.87
N GLU A 58 3.39 -2.36 16.78
CA GLU A 58 3.87 -3.74 16.72
C GLU A 58 4.47 -4.09 15.35
N THR A 59 3.98 -3.49 14.27
CA THR A 59 4.42 -3.78 12.90
C THR A 59 5.29 -2.68 12.31
N GLY A 60 5.20 -1.46 12.84
CA GLY A 60 5.93 -0.30 12.37
C GLY A 60 5.39 0.31 11.08
N GLU A 61 4.22 -0.13 10.63
CA GLU A 61 3.58 0.39 9.42
C GLU A 61 2.05 0.48 9.54
N MET A 62 1.44 1.17 8.58
CA MET A 62 0.00 1.22 8.39
C MET A 62 -0.32 1.32 6.88
N GLY A 63 -1.28 0.51 6.44
CA GLY A 63 -1.89 0.56 5.10
C GLY A 63 -3.25 1.26 5.09
N ALA A 64 -3.65 1.73 3.91
CA ALA A 64 -5.00 2.23 3.65
C ALA A 64 -5.40 2.17 2.16
N ALA A 65 -6.59 1.66 1.86
CA ALA A 65 -7.20 1.76 0.55
C ALA A 65 -7.78 3.17 0.29
N ILE A 66 -7.02 4.01 -0.43
CA ILE A 66 -7.32 5.45 -0.58
C ILE A 66 -8.36 5.68 -1.68
N ALA A 67 -8.11 5.15 -2.88
CA ALA A 67 -8.93 5.36 -4.07
C ALA A 67 -8.91 4.10 -4.94
N PRO A 68 -9.78 3.96 -5.96
CA PRO A 68 -9.92 2.73 -6.74
C PRO A 68 -8.62 2.15 -7.31
N ASN A 69 -7.60 2.97 -7.54
CA ASN A 69 -6.28 2.58 -8.04
C ASN A 69 -5.11 3.05 -7.15
N ARG A 70 -5.37 3.35 -5.86
CA ARG A 70 -4.35 3.90 -4.96
C ARG A 70 -4.48 3.35 -3.55
N ILE A 71 -3.38 2.85 -3.02
CA ILE A 71 -3.22 2.51 -1.61
C ILE A 71 -2.16 3.42 -0.98
N GLY A 72 -2.39 3.82 0.26
CA GLY A 72 -1.45 4.58 1.08
C GLY A 72 -0.69 3.63 1.99
N TRP A 73 0.59 3.90 2.19
CA TRP A 73 1.44 3.13 3.08
C TRP A 73 2.38 4.04 3.85
N THR A 74 2.30 3.96 5.17
CA THR A 74 3.11 4.74 6.10
C THR A 74 4.01 3.81 6.89
N VAL A 75 5.29 4.16 7.03
CA VAL A 75 6.26 3.37 7.81
C VAL A 75 7.05 4.27 8.76
N ASP A 76 7.29 3.79 9.99
CA ASP A 76 8.14 4.48 10.95
C ASP A 76 9.60 4.06 10.73
N ASP A 77 10.39 5.00 10.21
CA ASP A 77 11.81 4.81 9.89
C ASP A 77 12.73 4.82 11.12
N ARG A 78 12.19 5.12 12.31
CA ARG A 78 12.93 5.21 13.57
C ARG A 78 12.99 3.88 14.33
N LEU A 79 12.22 2.89 13.90
CA LEU A 79 12.17 1.59 14.58
C LEU A 79 13.45 0.76 14.33
N PRO A 80 13.82 -0.12 15.28
CA PRO A 80 14.99 -1.00 15.12
C PRO A 80 14.94 -1.81 13.82
N GLY A 81 16.04 -1.82 13.07
CA GLY A 81 16.11 -2.47 11.75
C GLY A 81 15.59 -1.61 10.59
N GLY A 82 14.97 -0.47 10.88
CA GLY A 82 14.54 0.55 9.92
C GLY A 82 13.53 0.06 8.89
N VAL A 83 13.31 0.90 7.87
CA VAL A 83 12.34 0.66 6.79
C VAL A 83 12.55 -0.69 6.11
N ALA A 84 13.79 -1.09 5.83
CA ALA A 84 14.07 -2.33 5.11
C ALA A 84 13.55 -3.58 5.84
N THR A 85 13.64 -3.61 7.18
CA THR A 85 13.13 -4.73 7.98
C THR A 85 11.61 -4.78 7.95
N ILE A 86 10.96 -3.62 8.10
CA ILE A 86 9.50 -3.51 8.07
C ILE A 86 8.96 -3.91 6.69
N VAL A 87 9.57 -3.42 5.61
CA VAL A 87 9.18 -3.78 4.24
C VAL A 87 9.26 -5.29 4.00
N ARG A 88 10.35 -5.94 4.41
CA ARG A 88 10.53 -7.39 4.20
C ARG A 88 9.58 -8.24 5.03
N THR A 89 9.08 -7.73 6.15
CA THR A 89 8.23 -8.50 7.07
C THR A 89 6.74 -8.19 6.93
N GLN A 90 6.37 -6.96 6.54
CA GLN A 90 5.00 -6.47 6.62
C GLN A 90 4.39 -6.11 5.26
N LEU A 91 5.17 -5.45 4.37
CA LEU A 91 4.59 -4.81 3.17
C LEU A 91 3.78 -5.77 2.31
N ARG A 92 4.24 -7.02 2.15
CA ARG A 92 3.51 -8.04 1.40
C ARG A 92 2.10 -8.27 1.97
N PHE A 93 1.95 -8.43 3.28
CA PHE A 93 0.65 -8.64 3.92
C PHE A 93 -0.25 -7.43 3.77
N THR A 94 0.33 -6.24 3.86
CA THR A 94 -0.38 -4.98 3.68
C THR A 94 -0.87 -4.80 2.26
N LEU A 95 -0.08 -5.16 1.26
CA LEU A 95 -0.53 -5.21 -0.14
C LEU A 95 -1.73 -6.15 -0.28
N PHE A 96 -1.68 -7.37 0.26
CA PHE A 96 -2.83 -8.28 0.22
C PHE A 96 -4.08 -7.68 0.87
N HIS A 97 -3.93 -7.08 2.06
CA HIS A 97 -5.04 -6.52 2.82
C HIS A 97 -5.70 -5.34 2.08
N GLU A 98 -4.92 -4.34 1.68
CA GLU A 98 -5.46 -3.13 1.06
C GLU A 98 -5.96 -3.38 -0.36
N LEU A 99 -5.35 -4.30 -1.11
CA LEU A 99 -5.82 -4.65 -2.44
C LEU A 99 -7.11 -5.48 -2.39
N HIS A 100 -7.32 -6.27 -1.34
CA HIS A 100 -8.62 -6.88 -1.11
C HIS A 100 -9.72 -5.82 -0.91
N HIS A 101 -9.43 -4.73 -0.20
CA HIS A 101 -10.36 -3.61 -0.08
C HIS A 101 -10.64 -2.95 -1.43
N LEU A 102 -9.64 -2.77 -2.30
CA LEU A 102 -9.85 -2.23 -3.66
C LEU A 102 -10.84 -3.08 -4.47
N VAL A 103 -10.64 -4.40 -4.52
CA VAL A 103 -11.54 -5.31 -5.26
C VAL A 103 -12.97 -5.26 -4.74
N ARG A 104 -13.16 -5.00 -3.44
CA ARG A 104 -14.49 -4.86 -2.83
C ARG A 104 -15.09 -3.46 -2.97
N GLY A 105 -14.36 -2.50 -3.55
CA GLY A 105 -14.74 -1.09 -3.61
C GLY A 105 -14.76 -0.43 -2.22
N TRP A 106 -13.99 -0.93 -1.26
CA TRP A 106 -13.87 -0.42 0.11
C TRP A 106 -12.74 0.61 0.19
N VAL A 107 -12.94 1.72 -0.52
CA VAL A 107 -11.99 2.83 -0.61
C VAL A 107 -12.48 4.04 0.19
N MET A 108 -11.53 4.82 0.72
CA MET A 108 -11.84 6.07 1.43
C MET A 108 -12.49 7.11 0.51
N TYR A 109 -12.07 7.19 -0.76
CA TYR A 109 -12.55 8.16 -1.74
C TYR A 109 -12.91 7.51 -3.07
N GLY A 110 -13.91 8.06 -3.76
CA GLY A 110 -14.27 7.63 -5.12
C GLY A 110 -15.05 6.32 -5.21
N ARG A 111 -15.63 5.83 -4.10
CA ARG A 111 -16.58 4.72 -4.14
C ARG A 111 -17.82 5.15 -4.94
N ALA A 112 -18.21 4.36 -5.94
CA ALA A 112 -19.51 4.53 -6.59
C ALA A 112 -20.63 4.30 -5.57
N PRO A 113 -21.66 5.15 -5.49
CA PRO A 113 -22.78 4.91 -4.57
C PRO A 113 -23.40 3.53 -4.85
N PRO A 114 -23.79 2.77 -3.81
CA PRO A 114 -24.43 1.48 -4.03
C PRO A 114 -25.67 1.67 -4.89
N THR A 115 -25.83 0.85 -5.93
CA THR A 115 -27.05 0.83 -6.74
C THR A 115 -28.24 0.48 -5.84
N PRO A 116 -29.32 1.30 -5.82
CA PRO A 116 -30.48 0.99 -5.01
C PRO A 116 -31.13 -0.33 -5.47
N LEU A 117 -31.46 -1.20 -4.53
CA LEU A 117 -32.08 -2.52 -4.74
C LEU A 117 -33.48 -2.50 -5.40
N TRP A 118 -34.01 -1.33 -5.77
CA TRP A 118 -35.40 -1.16 -6.24
C TRP A 118 -35.53 -0.72 -7.71
N MET A 119 -34.48 -0.87 -8.52
CA MET A 119 -34.55 -0.67 -9.97
C MET A 119 -34.28 -1.99 -10.70
N GLY A 120 -35.20 -2.95 -10.56
CA GLY A 120 -35.23 -4.22 -11.30
C GLY A 120 -36.66 -4.57 -11.68
#